data_AF-A0A6B8KDQ2-F1
#
_entry.id   AF-A0A6B8KDQ2-F1
#
_cell.length_a   1.000
_cell.length_b   1.000
_cell.length_c   1.000
_cell.angle_alpha   90.00
_cell.angle_beta   90.00
_cell.angle_gamma   90.00
#
_symmetry.space_group_name_H-M   'P 1'
#
loop_
_entity.id
_entity.type
_entity.pdbx_description
1 polymer ?
#
loop_
_entity_poly.entity_id
_entity_poly.type
_entity_poly.pdbx_seq_one_letter_code
_entity_poly.pdbx_strand_id
1 'polypeptide(L)'
;MRAPLGAYFRAFAVALCGWALGLGLTAVAVSSGYGFGALRVGPWTAWPQIGGLEIDPFARAALAKRGEAPLGKDQGMTFVAEADSSGAPLEGRCEYRLEGALPRARFWTIGLASPAGEPLANPAGRHYYASTYLLRREGGAFDVALAREARPGNWLSPGDARSFVVVLRLYETPLDPAARADPAGFPRIIKTGCA
;
A
#
# COMPACT_ATOMS: atom_id res chain seq x y z
N MET A 1 -61.16 10.93 13.09
CA MET A 1 -59.94 10.17 12.74
C MET A 1 -58.74 10.89 13.35
N ARG A 2 -58.22 10.43 14.50
CA ARG A 2 -56.97 10.97 15.08
C ARG A 2 -55.81 10.27 14.38
N ALA A 3 -55.04 11.00 13.57
CA ALA A 3 -53.82 10.47 12.99
C ALA A 3 -52.88 9.99 14.11
N PRO A 4 -52.31 8.78 14.04
CA PRO A 4 -51.44 8.27 15.09
C PRO A 4 -50.06 8.95 14.97
N LEU A 5 -49.95 10.19 15.44
CA LEU A 5 -48.71 10.98 15.42
C LEU A 5 -47.52 10.18 15.99
N GLY A 6 -47.76 9.34 17.00
CA GLY A 6 -46.77 8.43 17.57
C GLY A 6 -46.32 7.30 16.64
N ALA A 7 -47.15 6.82 15.72
CA ALA A 7 -46.76 5.84 14.72
C ALA A 7 -45.86 6.46 13.64
N TYR A 8 -46.18 7.68 13.20
CA TYR A 8 -45.33 8.44 12.27
C TYR A 8 -43.97 8.76 12.88
N PHE A 9 -43.93 9.19 14.16
CA PHE A 9 -42.67 9.44 14.86
C PHE A 9 -41.80 8.18 14.97
N ARG A 10 -42.38 7.02 15.31
CA ARG A 10 -41.65 5.75 15.36
C ARG A 10 -41.11 5.34 13.99
N ALA A 11 -41.92 5.44 12.94
CA ALA A 11 -41.50 5.11 11.58
C ALA A 11 -40.35 6.02 11.12
N PHE A 12 -40.44 7.32 11.41
CA PHE A 12 -39.39 8.28 11.11
C PHE A 12 -38.10 8.00 11.90
N ALA A 13 -38.19 7.70 13.19
CA ALA A 13 -37.04 7.33 14.00
C ALA A 13 -36.34 6.06 13.46
N VAL A 14 -37.10 5.02 13.09
CA VAL A 14 -36.55 3.81 12.49
C VAL A 14 -35.87 4.11 11.15
N ALA A 15 -36.49 4.94 10.30
CA ALA A 15 -35.89 5.35 9.03
C ALA A 15 -34.57 6.11 9.23
N LEU A 16 -34.52 7.04 10.19
CA LEU A 16 -33.31 7.77 10.55
C LEU A 16 -32.21 6.84 11.07
N CYS A 17 -32.55 5.90 11.98
CA CYS A 17 -31.59 4.91 12.46
C CYS A 17 -31.05 4.04 11.32
N GLY A 18 -31.92 3.59 10.40
CA GLY A 18 -31.53 2.83 9.22
C GLY A 18 -30.57 3.60 8.32
N TRP A 19 -30.87 4.89 8.06
CA TRP A 19 -29.99 5.78 7.30
C TRP A 19 -28.64 5.99 7.98
N ALA A 20 -28.64 6.31 9.28
CA ALA A 20 -27.41 6.54 10.04
C ALA A 20 -26.53 5.28 10.07
N LEU A 21 -27.12 4.11 10.28
CA LEU A 21 -26.40 2.83 10.27
C LEU A 21 -25.86 2.51 8.86
N GLY A 22 -26.67 2.65 7.82
CA GLY A 22 -26.26 2.38 6.45
C GLY A 22 -25.11 3.28 5.98
N LEU A 23 -25.21 4.59 6.27
CA LEU A 23 -24.14 5.55 5.97
C LEU A 23 -22.90 5.29 6.81
N GLY A 24 -23.06 4.97 8.10
CA GLY A 24 -21.96 4.62 9.00
C GLY A 24 -21.18 3.39 8.52
N LEU A 25 -21.88 2.31 8.19
CA LEU A 25 -21.26 1.09 7.66
C LEU A 25 -20.56 1.35 6.32
N THR A 26 -21.17 2.14 5.43
CA THR A 26 -20.55 2.52 4.15
C THR A 26 -19.28 3.33 4.37
N ALA A 27 -19.31 4.31 5.28
CA ALA A 27 -18.15 5.13 5.62
C ALA A 27 -17.00 4.30 6.17
N VAL A 28 -17.31 3.30 7.02
CA VAL A 28 -16.33 2.34 7.54
C VAL A 28 -15.77 1.48 6.41
N ALA A 29 -16.62 0.83 5.61
CA ALA A 29 -16.20 -0.06 4.53
C ALA A 29 -15.24 0.62 3.54
N VAL A 30 -15.54 1.86 3.15
CA VAL A 30 -14.72 2.64 2.22
C VAL A 30 -13.41 3.15 2.87
N SER A 31 -13.32 3.15 4.20
CA SER A 31 -12.11 3.55 4.94
C SER A 31 -11.14 2.41 5.25
N SER A 32 -11.55 1.15 5.13
CA SER A 32 -10.77 -0.02 5.57
C SER A 32 -9.81 -0.59 4.51
N GLY A 33 -9.55 0.13 3.42
CA GLY A 33 -8.64 -0.30 2.34
C GLY A 33 -9.38 -0.62 1.04
N TYR A 34 -8.84 -1.55 0.26
CA TYR A 34 -9.39 -1.96 -1.05
C TYR A 34 -10.23 -3.25 -0.99
N GLY A 35 -10.46 -3.81 0.20
CA GLY A 35 -11.28 -5.00 0.36
C GLY A 35 -10.62 -6.27 -0.20
N PHE A 36 -11.36 -6.97 -1.07
CA PHE A 36 -11.04 -8.32 -1.54
C PHE A 36 -9.99 -8.34 -2.67
N GLY A 37 -9.57 -9.54 -3.08
CA GLY A 37 -8.67 -9.69 -4.23
C GLY A 37 -7.21 -9.32 -3.97
N ALA A 38 -6.79 -9.29 -2.70
CA ALA A 38 -5.40 -9.06 -2.32
C ALA A 38 -4.50 -10.25 -2.73
N LEU A 39 -3.48 -9.97 -3.54
CA LEU A 39 -2.38 -10.87 -3.84
C LEU A 39 -1.28 -10.66 -2.78
N ARG A 40 -0.91 -11.71 -2.05
CA ARG A 40 0.13 -11.65 -1.01
C ARG A 40 1.33 -12.51 -1.37
N VAL A 41 2.53 -11.94 -1.26
CA VAL A 41 3.80 -12.58 -1.58
C VAL A 41 4.87 -12.13 -0.59
N GLY A 42 5.20 -12.98 0.39
CA GLY A 42 6.08 -12.58 1.49
C GLY A 42 5.49 -11.36 2.25
N PRO A 43 6.26 -10.28 2.49
CA PRO A 43 5.74 -9.08 3.15
C PRO A 43 4.89 -8.19 2.22
N TRP A 44 4.80 -8.52 0.93
CA TRP A 44 4.17 -7.68 -0.07
C TRP A 44 2.70 -8.03 -0.30
N THR A 45 1.88 -7.00 -0.41
CA THR A 45 0.47 -7.11 -0.80
C THR A 45 0.19 -6.22 -2.01
N ALA A 46 -0.51 -6.73 -3.00
CA ALA A 46 -1.02 -5.99 -4.15
C ALA A 46 -2.52 -6.22 -4.32
N TRP A 47 -3.21 -5.29 -4.99
CA TRP A 47 -4.63 -5.43 -5.34
C TRP A 47 -4.80 -5.27 -6.86
N PRO A 48 -4.62 -6.33 -7.64
CA PRO A 48 -4.53 -6.22 -9.10
C PRO A 48 -5.79 -5.70 -9.79
N GLN A 49 -6.96 -5.86 -9.16
CA GLN A 49 -8.25 -5.49 -9.77
C GLN A 49 -8.60 -4.00 -9.62
N ILE A 50 -7.91 -3.24 -8.76
CA ILE A 50 -8.27 -1.83 -8.49
C ILE A 50 -7.96 -0.88 -9.66
N GLY A 51 -7.17 -1.32 -10.64
CA GLY A 51 -6.92 -0.61 -11.89
C GLY A 51 -7.70 -1.17 -13.09
N GLY A 52 -8.63 -2.10 -12.86
CA GLY A 52 -9.40 -2.77 -13.92
C GLY A 52 -10.84 -2.29 -14.02
N LEU A 53 -11.52 -2.69 -15.09
CA LEU A 53 -12.96 -2.46 -15.28
C LEU A 53 -13.80 -3.27 -14.28
N GLU A 54 -13.29 -4.43 -13.88
CA GLU A 54 -13.91 -5.36 -12.91
C GLU A 54 -13.64 -4.98 -11.44
N ILE A 55 -13.22 -3.72 -11.18
CA ILE A 55 -13.05 -3.22 -9.81
C ILE A 55 -14.36 -3.29 -9.02
N ASP A 56 -14.30 -3.78 -7.78
CA ASP A 56 -15.48 -3.80 -6.91
C ASP A 56 -15.94 -2.39 -6.52
N PRO A 57 -17.25 -2.17 -6.28
CA PRO A 57 -17.77 -0.84 -5.98
C PRO A 57 -17.18 -0.18 -4.73
N PHE A 58 -16.79 -0.96 -3.70
CA PHE A 58 -16.24 -0.42 -2.47
C PHE A 58 -14.78 0.01 -2.65
N ALA A 59 -13.97 -0.77 -3.35
CA ALA A 59 -12.62 -0.36 -3.74
C ALA A 59 -12.64 0.88 -4.63
N ARG A 60 -13.59 0.96 -5.57
CA ARG A 60 -13.78 2.16 -6.42
C ARG A 60 -14.12 3.39 -5.58
N ALA A 61 -15.03 3.26 -4.63
CA ALA A 61 -15.36 4.34 -3.70
C ALA A 61 -14.17 4.73 -2.82
N ALA A 62 -13.35 3.75 -2.40
CA ALA A 62 -12.17 3.98 -1.56
C ALA A 62 -11.09 4.76 -2.32
N LEU A 63 -10.82 4.40 -3.57
CA LEU A 63 -9.94 5.15 -4.46
C LEU A 63 -10.43 6.60 -4.65
N ALA A 64 -11.72 6.77 -4.96
CA ALA A 64 -12.30 8.09 -5.17
C ALA A 64 -12.23 8.96 -3.91
N LYS A 65 -12.45 8.38 -2.73
CA LYS A 65 -12.33 9.07 -1.43
C LYS A 65 -10.89 9.51 -1.15
N ARG A 66 -9.90 8.68 -1.50
CA ARG A 66 -8.48 8.97 -1.27
C ARG A 66 -7.82 9.78 -2.40
N GLY A 67 -8.50 9.98 -3.53
CA GLY A 67 -7.92 10.65 -4.70
C GLY A 67 -6.81 9.85 -5.37
N GLU A 68 -6.86 8.52 -5.24
CA GLU A 68 -5.84 7.61 -5.78
C GLU A 68 -6.12 7.25 -7.24
N ALA A 69 -5.05 7.24 -8.05
CA ALA A 69 -5.09 6.76 -9.43
C ALA A 69 -4.15 5.54 -9.57
N PRO A 70 -4.67 4.30 -9.45
CA PRO A 70 -3.85 3.10 -9.54
C PRO A 70 -3.40 2.84 -10.98
N LEU A 71 -2.34 2.03 -11.12
CA LEU A 71 -1.93 1.52 -12.43
C LEU A 71 -3.03 0.65 -13.02
N GLY A 72 -3.33 0.86 -14.30
CA GLY A 72 -4.25 -0.01 -15.05
C GLY A 72 -3.72 -1.44 -15.13
N LYS A 73 -4.63 -2.39 -15.35
CA LYS A 73 -4.32 -3.84 -15.45
C LYS A 73 -3.14 -4.16 -16.36
N ASP A 74 -3.02 -3.46 -17.49
CA ASP A 74 -1.97 -3.67 -18.50
C ASP A 74 -0.78 -2.70 -18.36
N GLN A 75 -0.83 -1.78 -17.39
CA GLN A 75 0.24 -0.80 -17.15
C GLN A 75 1.26 -1.30 -16.13
N GLY A 76 0.82 -2.08 -15.15
CA GLY A 76 1.72 -2.58 -14.11
C GLY A 76 1.03 -3.02 -12.83
N MET A 77 1.83 -3.28 -11.79
CA MET A 77 1.38 -3.67 -10.46
C MET A 77 2.06 -2.83 -9.38
N THR A 78 1.29 -2.50 -8.34
CA THR A 78 1.81 -1.86 -7.12
C THR A 78 1.72 -2.84 -5.96
N PHE A 79 2.86 -3.12 -5.36
CA PHE A 79 3.01 -3.91 -4.15
C PHE A 79 3.33 -2.99 -2.97
N VAL A 80 2.68 -3.24 -1.83
CA VAL A 80 2.86 -2.50 -0.58
C VAL A 80 3.27 -3.48 0.50
N ALA A 81 4.32 -3.14 1.25
CA ALA A 81 4.72 -3.85 2.44
C ALA A 81 4.50 -2.97 3.67
N GLU A 82 3.62 -3.41 4.57
CA GLU A 82 3.34 -2.77 5.87
C GLU A 82 4.19 -3.35 7.00
N ALA A 83 4.78 -4.52 6.76
CA ALA A 83 5.61 -5.27 7.69
C ALA A 83 6.93 -5.68 7.04
N ASP A 84 7.92 -5.98 7.88
CA ASP A 84 9.15 -6.62 7.46
C ASP A 84 8.92 -8.10 7.10
N SER A 85 9.96 -8.77 6.59
CA SER A 85 9.90 -10.17 6.19
C SER A 85 9.70 -11.16 7.34
N SER A 86 9.79 -10.72 8.60
CA SER A 86 9.44 -11.53 9.78
C SER A 86 7.97 -11.34 10.21
N GLY A 87 7.26 -10.40 9.59
CA GLY A 87 5.86 -10.06 9.89
C GLY A 87 5.71 -8.94 10.93
N ALA A 88 6.79 -8.32 11.38
CA ALA A 88 6.69 -7.20 12.32
C ALA A 88 6.39 -5.89 11.56
N PRO A 89 5.50 -5.00 12.06
CA PRO A 89 5.19 -3.73 11.42
C PRO A 89 6.44 -2.87 11.17
N LEU A 90 6.41 -2.09 10.09
CA LEU A 90 7.48 -1.15 9.77
C LEU A 90 7.36 0.12 10.61
N GLU A 91 8.42 0.42 11.37
CA GLU A 91 8.46 1.51 12.34
C GLU A 91 9.60 2.46 12.00
N GLY A 92 9.34 3.77 11.96
CA GLY A 92 10.36 4.77 11.59
C GLY A 92 11.43 5.05 12.66
N ARG A 93 11.39 4.35 13.80
CA ARG A 93 12.48 4.30 14.79
C ARG A 93 13.48 3.17 14.53
N CYS A 94 13.12 2.24 13.65
CA CYS A 94 13.94 1.08 13.32
C CYS A 94 14.61 1.23 11.97
N GLU A 95 15.64 0.43 11.77
CA GLU A 95 16.41 0.35 10.54
C GLU A 95 16.14 -0.96 9.83
N TYR A 96 16.07 -0.88 8.50
CA TYR A 96 15.82 -2.03 7.66
C TYR A 96 16.74 -2.02 6.44
N ARG A 97 16.97 -3.21 5.90
CA ARG A 97 17.61 -3.42 4.61
C ARG A 97 16.62 -4.06 3.65
N LEU A 98 16.43 -3.42 2.50
CA LEU A 98 15.65 -3.96 1.39
C LEU A 98 16.62 -4.57 0.37
N GLU A 99 16.55 -5.88 0.19
CA GLU A 99 17.47 -6.62 -0.67
C GLU A 99 16.83 -7.89 -1.24
N GLY A 100 17.48 -8.50 -2.23
CA GLY A 100 17.05 -9.76 -2.84
C GLY A 100 16.70 -9.61 -4.32
N ALA A 101 15.86 -10.51 -4.81
CA ALA A 101 15.39 -10.47 -6.19
C ALA A 101 14.33 -9.38 -6.37
N LEU A 102 14.20 -8.87 -7.59
CA LEU A 102 13.06 -8.06 -8.00
C LEU A 102 12.31 -8.81 -9.10
N PRO A 103 10.97 -8.78 -9.08
CA PRO A 103 10.21 -9.36 -10.16
C PRO A 103 10.55 -8.69 -11.49
N ARG A 104 10.48 -9.46 -12.57
CA ARG A 104 10.72 -8.93 -13.91
C ARG A 104 9.70 -7.84 -14.23
N ALA A 105 10.19 -6.73 -14.75
CA ALA A 105 9.41 -5.60 -15.24
C ALA A 105 10.29 -4.79 -16.18
N ARG A 106 9.69 -4.02 -17.10
CA ARG A 106 10.46 -3.09 -17.94
C ARG A 106 11.09 -1.98 -17.10
N PHE A 107 10.35 -1.50 -16.11
CA PHE A 107 10.77 -0.45 -15.20
C PHE A 107 10.16 -0.68 -13.82
N TRP A 108 10.85 -0.26 -12.75
CA TRP A 108 10.31 -0.35 -11.40
C TRP A 108 10.77 0.82 -10.54
N THR A 109 9.95 1.14 -9.52
CA THR A 109 10.29 2.10 -8.46
C THR A 109 10.06 1.50 -7.09
N ILE A 110 10.89 1.92 -6.13
CA ILE A 110 10.78 1.59 -4.71
C ILE A 110 10.78 2.90 -3.94
N GLY A 111 9.75 3.14 -3.13
CA GLY A 111 9.66 4.33 -2.29
C GLY A 111 9.07 4.04 -0.93
N LEU A 112 9.09 5.06 -0.08
CA LEU A 112 8.43 5.04 1.23
C LEU A 112 7.20 5.95 1.19
N ALA A 113 6.12 5.51 1.83
CA ALA A 113 4.89 6.27 1.97
C ALA A 113 4.33 6.12 3.39
N SER A 114 3.40 6.99 3.76
CA SER A 114 2.57 6.77 4.94
C SER A 114 1.65 5.56 4.71
N PRO A 115 1.06 4.96 5.75
CA PRO A 115 0.04 3.92 5.59
C PRO A 115 -1.19 4.37 4.76
N ALA A 116 -1.40 5.69 4.63
CA ALA A 116 -2.44 6.26 3.77
C ALA A 116 -1.99 6.46 2.31
N GLY A 117 -0.76 6.10 1.94
CA GLY A 117 -0.22 6.24 0.59
C GLY A 117 0.47 7.58 0.29
N GLU A 118 0.52 8.48 1.28
CA GLU A 118 1.08 9.83 1.10
C GLU A 118 2.62 9.83 1.11
N PRO A 119 3.27 10.71 0.32
CA PRO A 119 4.71 10.90 0.39
C PRO A 119 5.18 11.32 1.79
N LEU A 120 6.30 10.75 2.23
CA LEU A 120 6.91 11.13 3.51
C LEU A 120 7.90 12.27 3.32
N ALA A 121 7.71 13.35 4.08
CA ALA A 121 8.70 14.42 4.20
C ALA A 121 9.98 13.86 4.80
N ASN A 122 11.13 14.18 4.20
CA ASN A 122 12.43 13.71 4.65
C ASN A 122 13.52 14.75 4.33
N PRO A 123 14.59 14.84 5.13
CA PRO A 123 15.64 15.86 4.97
C PRO A 123 16.41 15.74 3.65
N ALA A 124 16.39 14.57 3.00
CA ALA A 124 17.08 14.35 1.73
C ALA A 124 16.25 14.74 0.49
N GLY A 125 14.96 15.08 0.64
CA GLY A 125 14.05 15.33 -0.47
C GLY A 125 13.90 14.13 -1.43
N ARG A 126 14.27 12.92 -1.00
CA ARG A 126 14.30 11.71 -1.83
C ARG A 126 13.22 10.74 -1.39
N HIS A 127 12.23 10.53 -2.25
CA HIS A 127 11.03 9.74 -1.92
C HIS A 127 11.07 8.32 -2.50
N TYR A 128 11.86 8.10 -3.55
CA TYR A 128 11.97 6.79 -4.21
C TYR A 128 13.31 6.61 -4.94
N TYR A 129 13.60 5.34 -5.23
CA TYR A 129 14.58 4.91 -6.22
C TYR A 129 13.87 4.31 -7.43
N ALA A 130 14.47 4.47 -8.60
CA ALA A 130 14.03 3.80 -9.81
C ALA A 130 15.11 2.87 -10.34
N SER A 131 14.70 1.88 -11.13
CA SER A 131 15.58 0.89 -11.74
C SER A 131 16.71 1.49 -12.60
N THR A 132 16.52 2.73 -13.08
CA THR A 132 17.42 3.43 -14.01
C THR A 132 18.56 4.17 -13.33
N TYR A 133 18.43 4.56 -12.05
CA TYR A 133 19.45 5.36 -11.34
C TYR A 133 19.84 4.81 -9.97
N LEU A 134 19.24 3.70 -9.54
CA LEU A 134 19.67 3.02 -8.32
C LEU A 134 21.09 2.46 -8.47
N LEU A 135 21.93 2.67 -7.46
CA LEU A 135 23.28 2.10 -7.42
C LEU A 135 23.19 0.59 -7.18
N ARG A 136 23.82 -0.22 -8.03
CA ARG A 136 23.87 -1.68 -7.86
C ARG A 136 25.17 -2.11 -7.20
N ARG A 137 25.09 -3.16 -6.37
CA ARG A 137 26.24 -3.89 -5.87
C ARG A 137 26.92 -4.62 -7.04
N GLU A 138 28.16 -5.05 -6.80
CA GLU A 138 28.85 -5.98 -7.68
C GLU A 138 27.98 -7.23 -7.93
N GLY A 139 27.92 -7.69 -9.18
CA GLY A 139 26.98 -8.75 -9.59
C GLY A 139 25.54 -8.29 -9.86
N GLY A 140 25.25 -6.98 -9.77
CA GLY A 140 23.96 -6.40 -10.18
C GLY A 140 22.86 -6.46 -9.12
N ALA A 141 23.14 -6.99 -7.93
CA ALA A 141 22.20 -7.00 -6.82
C ALA A 141 21.89 -5.58 -6.35
N PHE A 142 20.67 -5.35 -5.86
CA PHE A 142 20.30 -4.08 -5.25
C PHE A 142 20.29 -4.18 -3.72
N ASP A 143 20.46 -3.05 -3.06
CA ASP A 143 20.42 -2.88 -1.60
C ASP A 143 19.94 -1.48 -1.32
N VAL A 144 18.91 -1.33 -0.50
CA VAL A 144 18.45 -0.03 -0.03
C VAL A 144 18.33 -0.06 1.48
N ALA A 145 19.07 0.82 2.14
CA ALA A 145 18.89 1.07 3.56
C ALA A 145 17.64 1.92 3.79
N LEU A 146 16.77 1.49 4.71
CA LEU A 146 15.61 2.25 5.17
C LEU A 146 15.89 2.66 6.61
N ALA A 147 16.22 3.93 6.83
CA ALA A 147 16.63 4.42 8.14
C ALA A 147 16.32 5.92 8.26
N ARG A 148 16.02 6.38 9.47
CA ARG A 148 15.81 7.81 9.75
C ARG A 148 17.04 8.65 9.39
N GLU A 149 18.19 8.20 9.86
CA GLU A 149 19.49 8.85 9.66
C GLU A 149 20.16 8.39 8.37
N ALA A 150 21.06 9.24 7.86
CA ALA A 150 21.79 8.96 6.63
C ALA A 150 22.57 7.64 6.69
N ARG A 151 22.49 6.88 5.60
CA ARG A 151 23.22 5.63 5.39
C ARG A 151 24.00 5.67 4.06
N PRO A 152 25.19 5.03 3.99
CA PRO A 152 25.94 4.94 2.74
C PRO A 152 25.17 4.19 1.66
N GLY A 153 25.43 4.52 0.39
CA GLY A 153 24.81 3.87 -0.77
C GLY A 153 23.38 4.31 -1.03
N ASN A 154 22.50 3.38 -1.42
CA ASN A 154 21.08 3.72 -1.59
C ASN A 154 20.40 3.79 -0.23
N TRP A 155 19.75 4.91 0.03
CA TRP A 155 19.12 5.15 1.31
C TRP A 155 17.80 5.92 1.15
N LEU A 156 16.75 5.46 1.81
CA LEU A 156 15.47 6.14 1.93
C LEU A 156 15.17 6.41 3.40
N SER A 157 14.71 7.62 3.70
CA SER A 157 14.34 8.02 5.05
C SER A 157 12.83 8.06 5.21
N PRO A 158 12.26 7.44 6.26
CA PRO A 158 10.88 7.66 6.65
C PRO A 158 10.66 9.05 7.29
N GLY A 159 11.72 9.86 7.44
CA GLY A 159 11.68 11.14 8.13
C GLY A 159 11.21 10.97 9.57
N ASP A 160 10.25 11.79 9.98
CA ASP A 160 9.67 11.75 11.33
C ASP A 160 8.50 10.78 11.50
N ALA A 161 8.15 10.02 10.46
CA ALA A 161 7.03 9.10 10.54
C ALA A 161 7.25 8.03 11.62
N ARG A 162 6.21 7.80 12.44
CA ARG A 162 6.22 6.71 13.43
C ARG A 162 6.13 5.34 12.76
N SER A 163 5.35 5.25 11.69
CA SER A 163 5.13 4.06 10.86
C SER A 163 5.12 4.46 9.39
N PHE A 164 5.59 3.56 8.53
CA PHE A 164 5.64 3.78 7.09
C PHE A 164 5.35 2.47 6.36
N VAL A 165 5.12 2.55 5.05
CA VAL A 165 5.04 1.39 4.17
C VAL A 165 6.09 1.50 3.07
N VAL A 166 6.57 0.36 2.59
CA VAL A 166 7.41 0.31 1.38
C VAL A 166 6.50 0.06 0.18
N VAL A 167 6.65 0.87 -0.86
CA VAL A 167 5.86 0.77 -2.09
C VAL A 167 6.78 0.38 -3.24
N LEU A 168 6.55 -0.80 -3.83
CA LEU A 168 7.20 -1.30 -5.02
C LEU A 168 6.22 -1.21 -6.20
N ARG A 169 6.55 -0.42 -7.22
CA ARG A 169 5.78 -0.36 -8.47
C ARG A 169 6.54 -1.04 -9.58
N LEU A 170 5.87 -1.93 -10.29
CA LEU A 170 6.38 -2.67 -11.44
C LEU A 170 5.59 -2.24 -12.67
N TYR A 171 6.26 -1.67 -13.66
CA TYR A 171 5.66 -1.17 -14.89
C TYR A 171 5.93 -2.14 -16.04
N GLU A 172 4.90 -2.45 -16.83
CA GLU A 172 4.93 -3.46 -17.90
C GLU A 172 5.54 -4.79 -17.38
N THR A 173 4.95 -5.35 -16.33
CA THR A 173 5.39 -6.62 -15.74
C THR A 173 4.63 -7.81 -16.34
N PRO A 174 5.31 -8.94 -16.66
CA PRO A 174 4.65 -10.16 -17.10
C PRO A 174 4.08 -10.98 -15.94
N LEU A 175 4.10 -10.46 -14.71
CA LEU A 175 3.48 -11.12 -13.57
C LEU A 175 1.98 -11.32 -13.86
N ASP A 176 1.55 -12.57 -13.76
CA ASP A 176 0.13 -12.89 -13.79
C ASP A 176 -0.41 -12.83 -12.36
N PRO A 177 -1.37 -11.94 -12.05
CA PRO A 177 -1.93 -11.86 -10.71
C PRO A 177 -2.77 -13.10 -10.31
N ALA A 178 -3.19 -13.92 -11.27
CA ALA A 178 -3.83 -15.22 -10.99
C ALA A 178 -2.82 -16.33 -10.71
N ALA A 179 -1.56 -16.17 -11.11
CA ALA A 179 -0.51 -17.13 -10.85
C ALA A 179 0.02 -17.01 -9.42
N ARG A 180 0.38 -18.14 -8.82
CA ARG A 180 1.04 -18.16 -7.52
C ARG A 180 2.46 -17.62 -7.68
N ALA A 181 2.68 -16.39 -7.21
CA ALA A 181 4.02 -15.80 -7.26
C ALA A 181 4.94 -16.46 -6.23
N ASP A 182 6.19 -16.69 -6.62
CA ASP A 182 7.24 -17.21 -5.75
C ASP A 182 7.79 -16.08 -4.86
N PRO A 183 7.71 -16.20 -3.51
CA PRO A 183 8.33 -15.25 -2.60
C PRO A 183 9.82 -15.02 -2.83
N ALA A 184 10.56 -16.01 -3.34
CA ALA A 184 11.98 -15.86 -3.66
C ALA A 184 12.24 -14.89 -4.82
N GLY A 185 11.24 -14.62 -5.66
CA GLY A 185 11.29 -13.63 -6.74
C GLY A 185 11.05 -12.20 -6.28
N PHE A 186 10.77 -11.98 -4.99
CA PHE A 186 10.48 -10.67 -4.42
C PHE A 186 11.55 -10.23 -3.42
N PRO A 187 11.72 -8.92 -3.22
CA PRO A 187 12.71 -8.42 -2.29
C PRO A 187 12.25 -8.64 -0.84
N ARG A 188 13.21 -8.86 0.04
CA ARG A 188 12.99 -9.01 1.48
C ARG A 188 13.27 -7.69 2.18
N ILE A 189 12.52 -7.44 3.24
CA ILE A 189 12.72 -6.30 4.13
C ILE A 189 13.22 -6.87 5.45
N ILE A 190 14.48 -6.66 5.76
CA ILE A 190 15.15 -7.25 6.92
C ILE A 190 15.38 -6.16 7.94
N LYS A 191 14.81 -6.32 9.15
CA LYS A 191 15.07 -5.43 10.27
C LYS A 191 16.49 -5.61 10.77
N THR A 192 17.27 -4.52 10.79
CA THR A 192 18.69 -4.54 11.20
C THR A 192 18.91 -3.99 12.60
N GLY A 193 17.96 -3.22 13.15
CA GLY A 193 18.02 -2.70 14.51
C GLY A 193 16.93 -1.68 14.81
N CYS A 194 16.85 -1.21 16.06
CA CYS A 194 16.07 -0.04 16.45
C CYS A 194 16.88 0.83 17.40
N ALA A 195 16.63 2.13 17.35
CA ALA A 195 17.07 3.08 18.36
C ALA A 195 16.09 3.09 19.56
#